data_AF-A0A3E1EK52-F1
#
_entry.id   AF-A0A3E1EK52-F1
#
_cell.length_a   1.000
_cell.length_b   1.000
_cell.length_c   1.000
_cell.angle_alpha   90.00
_cell.angle_beta   90.00
_cell.angle_gamma   90.00
#
_symmetry.space_group_name_H-M   'P 1'
#
loop_
_entity.id
_entity.type
_entity.pdbx_description
1 polymer ?
#
loop_
_entity_poly.entity_id
_entity_poly.type
_entity_poly.pdbx_seq_one_letter_code
_entity_poly.pdbx_strand_id
1 'polypeptide(L)'
;MSPPEVTGRTEMIAGYKATEYRMTGEKGEIIELWLAKGLGPFMSYSGGNPMMGGRSAPPAGWENFARDGNAFPMRVVTHGKDGEETMRMEVTSVEKTSLPDSLFSTDGYSEFSLPGFGGGGGFNPFKRD
;
A
#
# COMPACT_ATOMS: atom_id res chain seq x y z
N MET A 1 2.07 4.50 15.44
CA MET A 1 2.33 5.43 14.31
C MET A 1 1.46 6.67 14.47
N SER A 2 1.93 7.87 14.09
CA SER A 2 1.13 9.10 14.14
C SER A 2 0.07 9.12 13.03
N PRO A 3 -1.01 9.88 13.18
CA PRO A 3 -1.92 10.14 12.05
C PRO A 3 -1.17 10.87 10.92
N PRO A 4 -1.61 10.69 9.66
CA PRO A 4 -1.16 11.51 8.53
C PRO A 4 -1.53 12.99 8.72
N GLU A 5 -0.54 13.88 8.62
CA GLU A 5 -0.73 15.33 8.68
C GLU A 5 -0.45 15.95 7.31
N VAL A 6 -1.38 16.76 6.80
CA VAL A 6 -1.17 17.47 5.53
C VAL A 6 -0.11 18.56 5.71
N THR A 7 0.88 18.60 4.84
CA THR A 7 1.95 19.62 4.92
C THR A 7 1.60 20.90 4.16
N GLY A 8 0.57 20.84 3.31
CA GLY A 8 0.16 21.91 2.40
C GLY A 8 0.96 21.94 1.09
N ARG A 9 2.00 21.12 0.95
CA ARG A 9 2.78 21.01 -0.29
C ARG A 9 2.01 20.19 -1.32
N THR A 10 2.12 20.62 -2.57
CA THR A 10 1.57 19.91 -3.73
C THR A 10 2.58 19.86 -4.86
N GLU A 11 2.62 18.76 -5.58
CA GLU A 11 3.58 18.50 -6.68
C GLU A 11 2.88 17.75 -7.82
N MET A 12 3.37 17.91 -9.04
CA MET A 12 2.91 17.14 -10.20
C MET A 12 3.81 15.90 -10.34
N ILE A 13 3.26 14.70 -10.11
CA ILE A 13 3.98 13.42 -10.22
C ILE A 13 3.29 12.59 -11.31
N ALA A 14 4.05 12.16 -12.32
CA ALA A 14 3.54 11.38 -13.46
C ALA A 14 2.24 11.94 -14.09
N GLY A 15 2.08 13.28 -14.12
CA GLY A 15 0.90 13.97 -14.68
C GLY A 15 -0.26 14.19 -13.70
N TYR A 16 -0.13 13.76 -12.43
CA TYR A 16 -1.17 13.92 -11.41
C TYR A 16 -0.74 14.89 -10.32
N LYS A 17 -1.66 15.75 -9.89
CA LYS A 17 -1.44 16.62 -8.72
C LYS A 17 -1.50 15.76 -7.46
N ALA A 18 -0.38 15.65 -6.77
CA ALA A 18 -0.25 14.97 -5.50
C ALA A 18 -0.12 15.99 -4.35
N THR A 19 -0.74 15.68 -3.21
CA THR A 19 -0.60 16.43 -1.97
C THR A 19 0.27 15.65 -1.00
N GLU A 20 1.19 16.32 -0.33
CA GLU A 20 2.06 15.72 0.67
C GLU A 20 1.39 15.62 2.04
N TYR A 21 1.56 14.45 2.63
CA TYR A 21 1.25 14.14 4.02
C TYR A 21 2.51 13.64 4.69
N ARG A 22 2.67 13.98 5.97
CA ARG A 22 3.79 13.53 6.80
C ARG A 22 3.26 12.75 7.99
N MET A 23 4.02 11.76 8.41
CA MET A 23 3.72 10.95 9.59
C MET A 23 4.99 10.41 10.20
N THR A 24 4.90 10.06 11.47
CA THR A 24 5.99 9.46 12.25
C THR A 24 5.60 8.04 12.60
N GLY A 25 6.40 7.08 12.17
CA GLY A 25 6.22 5.68 12.52
C GLY A 25 6.61 5.37 13.97
N GLU A 26 6.42 4.12 14.38
CA GLU A 26 6.52 3.74 15.80
C GLU A 26 7.95 3.78 16.34
N LYS A 27 8.93 3.58 15.47
CA LYS A 27 10.33 3.66 15.82
C LYS A 27 10.89 5.03 15.43
N GLY A 28 10.07 6.07 15.27
CA GLY A 28 10.56 7.42 14.96
C GLY A 28 11.00 7.64 13.51
N GLU A 29 10.75 6.67 12.62
CA GLU A 29 10.86 6.87 11.18
C GLU A 29 9.92 7.99 10.72
N ILE A 30 10.36 8.79 9.75
CA ILE A 30 9.52 9.81 9.12
C ILE A 30 9.09 9.27 7.77
N ILE A 31 7.79 9.27 7.51
CA ILE A 31 7.24 8.85 6.23
C ILE A 31 6.65 10.08 5.54
N GLU A 32 7.13 10.34 4.33
CA GLU A 32 6.60 11.32 3.39
C GLU A 32 5.70 10.60 2.40
N LEU A 33 4.44 11.01 2.33
CA LEU A 33 3.40 10.36 1.55
C LEU A 33 2.78 11.36 0.59
N TRP A 34 2.91 11.12 -0.70
CA TRP A 34 2.34 11.94 -1.76
C TRP A 34 1.13 11.25 -2.37
N LEU A 35 -0.06 11.81 -2.16
CA LEU A 35 -1.32 11.21 -2.57
C LEU A 35 -1.98 12.00 -3.71
N ALA A 36 -2.38 11.29 -4.77
CA ALA A 36 -3.20 11.84 -5.85
C ALA A 36 -4.60 11.20 -5.87
N LYS A 37 -5.59 11.93 -6.39
CA LYS A 37 -6.96 11.44 -6.60
C LYS A 37 -7.17 11.07 -8.07
N GLY A 38 -8.19 10.24 -8.34
CA GLY A 38 -8.64 9.90 -9.69
C GLY A 38 -7.97 8.68 -10.33
N LEU A 39 -7.09 8.00 -9.58
CA LEU A 39 -6.43 6.75 -9.98
C LEU A 39 -7.07 5.49 -9.37
N GLY A 40 -8.12 5.67 -8.55
CA GLY A 40 -8.69 4.62 -7.72
C GLY A 40 -7.91 4.41 -6.42
N PRO A 41 -8.44 3.58 -5.51
CA PRO A 41 -7.80 3.31 -4.23
C PRO A 41 -6.59 2.39 -4.43
N PHE A 42 -5.55 2.61 -3.65
CA PHE A 42 -4.43 1.68 -3.58
C PHE A 42 -4.85 0.36 -2.91
N MET A 43 -4.59 -0.75 -3.59
CA MET A 43 -4.73 -2.10 -3.05
C MET A 43 -3.33 -2.55 -2.60
N SER A 44 -3.11 -2.62 -1.29
CA SER A 44 -1.81 -2.92 -0.70
C SER A 44 -1.20 -4.22 -1.22
N TYR A 45 0.13 -4.24 -1.32
CA TYR A 45 0.94 -5.42 -1.62
C TYR A 45 1.03 -6.41 -0.44
N SER A 46 0.23 -6.24 0.63
CA SER A 46 0.34 -7.04 1.86
C SER A 46 0.02 -8.54 1.69
N GLY A 47 -0.21 -9.03 0.48
CA GLY A 47 -0.20 -10.45 0.11
C GLY A 47 1.22 -11.02 -0.02
N GLY A 48 2.10 -10.75 0.95
CA GLY A 48 3.46 -11.27 0.99
C GLY A 48 3.50 -12.80 0.90
N ASN A 49 4.55 -13.34 0.29
CA ASN A 49 4.77 -14.78 0.11
C ASN A 49 4.72 -15.51 1.47
N PRO A 50 3.71 -16.37 1.74
CA PRO A 50 3.56 -17.06 3.01
C PRO A 50 4.71 -18.03 3.31
N MET A 51 5.49 -18.42 2.30
CA MET A 51 6.58 -19.41 2.44
C MET A 51 7.92 -18.80 2.88
N MET A 52 8.08 -17.48 2.87
CA MET A 52 9.37 -16.84 3.16
C MET A 52 9.49 -16.31 4.59
N GLY A 53 8.56 -16.64 5.50
CA GLY A 53 8.55 -16.10 6.87
C GLY A 53 8.67 -14.57 6.92
N GLY A 54 8.40 -13.93 5.78
CA GLY A 54 8.66 -12.54 5.54
C GLY A 54 7.55 -11.84 6.26
N ARG A 55 7.91 -11.10 7.30
CA ARG A 55 7.07 -10.07 7.88
C ARG A 55 6.39 -9.35 6.73
N SER A 56 5.13 -9.72 6.42
CA SER A 56 4.23 -8.79 5.78
C SER A 56 4.33 -7.59 6.68
N ALA A 57 5.00 -6.54 6.20
CA ALA A 57 5.04 -5.30 6.96
C ALA A 57 3.58 -5.03 7.30
N PRO A 58 3.22 -4.87 8.59
CA PRO A 58 1.85 -4.52 8.92
C PRO A 58 1.47 -3.36 8.01
N PRO A 59 0.28 -3.41 7.35
CA PRO A 59 -0.08 -2.41 6.34
C PRO A 59 0.23 -1.07 6.94
N ALA A 60 1.22 -0.39 6.37
CA ALA A 60 1.77 0.80 7.00
C ALA A 60 0.58 1.73 7.21
N GLY A 61 0.45 2.37 8.38
CA GLY A 61 -0.82 3.03 8.78
C GLY A 61 -1.38 4.03 7.75
N TRP A 62 -0.54 4.48 6.82
CA TRP A 62 -0.89 5.27 5.65
C TRP A 62 -1.70 4.55 4.57
N GLU A 63 -1.58 3.23 4.40
CA GLU A 63 -2.27 2.46 3.37
C GLU A 63 -3.78 2.53 3.57
N ASN A 64 -4.25 2.37 4.80
CA ASN A 64 -5.67 2.55 5.14
C ASN A 64 -6.12 3.98 4.88
N PHE A 65 -5.32 4.97 5.26
CA PHE A 65 -5.64 6.37 5.00
C PHE A 65 -5.78 6.69 3.50
N ALA A 66 -4.85 6.18 2.68
CA ALA A 66 -4.90 6.34 1.23
C ALA A 66 -6.15 5.65 0.64
N ARG A 67 -6.42 4.41 1.06
CA ARG A 67 -7.59 3.64 0.62
C ARG A 67 -8.90 4.33 0.98
N ASP A 68 -9.07 4.70 2.25
CA ASP A 68 -10.30 5.32 2.76
C ASP A 68 -10.52 6.71 2.15
N GLY A 69 -9.43 7.42 1.81
CA GLY A 69 -9.45 8.67 1.07
C GLY A 69 -9.68 8.54 -0.44
N ASN A 70 -9.83 7.31 -0.96
CA ASN A 70 -9.86 6.98 -2.39
C ASN A 70 -8.71 7.66 -3.17
N ALA A 71 -7.52 7.59 -2.59
CA ALA A 71 -6.31 8.21 -3.10
C ALA A 71 -5.23 7.18 -3.39
N PHE A 72 -4.37 7.51 -4.35
CA PHE A 72 -3.29 6.65 -4.80
C PHE A 72 -1.94 7.24 -4.37
N PRO A 73 -1.03 6.43 -3.78
CA PRO A 73 0.30 6.87 -3.40
C PRO A 73 1.18 7.03 -4.64
N MET A 74 1.47 8.28 -4.98
CA MET A 74 2.35 8.64 -6.10
C MET A 74 3.83 8.55 -5.71
N ARG A 75 4.13 8.86 -4.44
CA ARG A 75 5.47 8.75 -3.87
C ARG A 75 5.37 8.45 -2.39
N VAL A 76 6.16 7.51 -1.92
CA VAL A 76 6.34 7.18 -0.50
C VAL A 76 7.82 7.17 -0.22
N VAL A 77 8.28 7.98 0.74
CA VAL A 77 9.67 8.00 1.19
C VAL A 77 9.69 7.74 2.67
N THR A 78 10.47 6.76 3.11
CA THR A 78 10.68 6.47 4.54
C THR A 78 12.09 6.87 4.91
N HIS A 79 12.19 7.82 5.82
CA HIS A 79 13.44 8.21 6.46
C HIS A 79 13.59 7.47 7.79
N GLY A 80 14.78 6.95 8.06
CA GLY A 80 15.13 6.44 9.37
C GLY A 80 15.22 7.56 10.42
N LYS A 81 15.55 7.18 11.66
CA LYS A 81 15.63 8.12 12.78
C LYS A 81 16.65 9.22 12.56
N ASP A 82 17.73 8.92 11.83
CA ASP A 82 18.84 9.82 11.59
C ASP A 82 18.61 10.68 10.32
N GLY A 83 17.43 10.55 9.71
CA GLY A 83 16.98 11.29 8.53
C GLY A 83 17.39 10.66 7.19
N GLU A 84 18.11 9.54 7.23
CA GLU A 84 18.55 8.81 6.05
C GLU A 84 17.37 8.15 5.33
N GLU A 85 17.35 8.24 4.00
CA GLU A 85 16.32 7.57 3.19
C GLU A 85 16.55 6.04 3.22
N THR A 86 15.60 5.31 3.80
CA THR A 86 15.65 3.84 3.93
C THR A 86 14.82 3.14 2.88
N MET A 87 13.82 3.84 2.32
CA MET A 87 12.93 3.31 1.29
C MET A 87 12.34 4.46 0.48
N ARG A 88 12.24 4.25 -0.84
CA ARG A 88 11.49 5.10 -1.75
C ARG A 88 10.71 4.24 -2.73
N MET A 89 9.43 4.54 -2.84
CA MET A 89 8.55 4.07 -3.89
C MET A 89 8.02 5.28 -4.64
N GLU A 90 8.17 5.32 -5.95
CA GLU A 90 7.81 6.48 -6.76
C GLU A 90 7.22 6.05 -8.09
N VAL A 91 6.05 6.60 -8.43
CA VAL A 91 5.38 6.39 -9.71
C VAL A 91 6.10 7.22 -10.76
N THR A 92 6.72 6.56 -11.74
CA THR A 92 7.46 7.20 -12.82
C THR A 92 6.61 7.48 -14.05
N SER A 93 5.56 6.67 -14.29
CA SER A 93 4.61 6.86 -15.38
C SER A 93 3.24 6.30 -15.01
N VAL A 94 2.21 6.86 -15.65
CA VAL A 94 0.84 6.35 -15.59
C VAL A 94 0.30 6.30 -17.01
N GLU A 95 -0.17 5.13 -17.42
CA GLU A 95 -0.81 4.93 -18.71
C GLU A 95 -2.20 4.34 -18.52
N LYS A 96 -3.20 4.98 -19.11
CA LYS A 96 -4.57 4.46 -19.14
C LYS A 96 -4.70 3.48 -20.29
N THR A 97 -4.75 2.20 -19.97
CA THR A 97 -4.93 1.14 -20.96
C THR A 97 -6.02 0.15 -20.53
N SER A 98 -6.60 -0.55 -21.50
CA SER A 98 -7.46 -1.69 -21.21
C SER A 98 -6.58 -2.90 -20.99
N LEU A 99 -6.74 -3.56 -19.84
CA LEU A 99 -6.05 -4.79 -19.54
C LEU A 99 -6.92 -5.99 -19.97
N PRO A 100 -6.34 -7.06 -20.56
CA PRO A 100 -7.10 -8.25 -20.90
C PRO A 100 -7.53 -8.99 -19.63
N ASP A 101 -8.75 -9.52 -19.63
CA ASP A 101 -9.36 -10.24 -18.49
C ASP A 101 -8.50 -11.41 -18.00
N SER A 102 -7.71 -12.02 -18.89
CA SER A 102 -6.81 -13.13 -18.56
C SER A 102 -5.74 -12.77 -17.52
N LEU A 103 -5.38 -11.49 -17.36
CA LEU A 103 -4.45 -11.05 -16.30
C LEU A 103 -5.06 -11.14 -14.90
N PHE A 104 -6.39 -11.16 -14.82
CA PHE A 104 -7.14 -11.28 -13.57
C PHE A 104 -7.70 -12.69 -13.38
N SER A 105 -7.45 -13.61 -14.33
CA SER A 105 -7.85 -15.01 -14.20
C SER A 105 -6.95 -15.72 -13.19
N THR A 106 -7.57 -16.58 -12.38
CA THR A 106 -6.88 -17.51 -11.49
C THR A 106 -6.71 -18.90 -12.13
N ASP A 107 -7.06 -19.07 -13.40
CA ASP A 107 -6.96 -20.36 -14.09
C ASP A 107 -5.51 -20.87 -14.09
N GLY A 108 -5.31 -22.12 -13.68
CA GLY A 108 -3.99 -22.72 -13.55
C GLY A 108 -3.25 -22.38 -12.24
N TYR A 109 -3.82 -21.52 -11.39
CA TYR A 109 -3.36 -21.32 -10.03
C TYR A 109 -4.22 -22.13 -9.06
N SER A 110 -3.58 -22.95 -8.23
CA SER A 110 -4.24 -23.64 -7.12
C SER A 110 -4.06 -22.83 -5.84
N GLU A 111 -5.11 -22.73 -5.05
CA GLU A 111 -5.00 -22.19 -3.70
C GLU A 111 -3.99 -23.02 -2.90
N PHE A 112 -2.99 -22.34 -2.33
CA PHE A 112 -2.04 -22.98 -1.43
C PHE A 112 -2.67 -23.09 -0.05
N SER A 113 -3.22 -24.26 0.28
CA SER A 113 -3.78 -24.57 1.60
C SER A 113 -2.90 -25.58 2.34
N LEU A 114 -2.22 -25.14 3.40
CA LEU A 114 -1.52 -26.02 4.36
C LEU A 114 -2.44 -26.38 5.53
N PRO A 115 -2.83 -27.65 5.71
CA PRO A 115 -3.52 -28.10 6.92
C PRO A 115 -2.59 -27.89 8.13
N GLY A 116 -3.00 -27.03 9.07
CA GLY A 116 -2.28 -26.80 10.33
C GLY A 116 -1.50 -25.48 10.45
N PHE A 117 -1.49 -24.62 9.42
CA PHE A 117 -0.96 -23.25 9.53
C PHE A 117 -2.03 -22.17 9.78
N GLY A 118 -3.30 -22.57 9.81
CA GLY A 118 -4.45 -21.75 10.19
C GLY A 118 -5.05 -22.22 11.51
N GLY A 119 -4.49 -21.76 12.63
CA GLY A 119 -4.92 -22.15 13.97
C GLY A 119 -5.12 -20.95 14.87
N GLY A 120 -6.14 -20.13 14.60
CA GLY A 120 -6.47 -19.00 15.46
C GLY A 120 -7.63 -18.12 15.00
N GLY A 121 -8.82 -18.71 14.81
CA GLY A 121 -10.09 -18.00 15.00
C GLY A 121 -10.56 -17.02 13.92
N GLY A 122 -11.37 -17.54 12.98
CA GLY A 122 -12.64 -16.94 12.58
C GLY A 122 -12.66 -15.52 12.00
N PHE A 123 -12.32 -15.40 10.71
CA PHE A 123 -13.04 -14.49 9.81
C PHE A 123 -12.90 -15.01 8.38
N ASN A 124 -13.99 -15.51 7.78
CA ASN A 124 -14.05 -15.83 6.36
C ASN A 124 -14.96 -14.78 5.69
N PRO A 125 -14.41 -13.73 5.05
CA PRO A 125 -15.19 -12.63 4.49
C PRO A 125 -15.98 -13.03 3.23
N PHE A 126 -15.93 -14.29 2.81
CA PHE A 126 -16.61 -14.81 1.62
C PHE A 126 -17.81 -15.73 1.92
N LYS A 127 -18.15 -15.94 3.20
CA LYS A 127 -19.47 -16.51 3.54
C LYS A 127 -20.49 -15.37 3.59
N ARG A 128 -21.33 -15.28 2.56
CA ARG A 128 -22.64 -14.61 2.65
C ARG A 128 -23.62 -15.63 3.23
N ASP A 129 -24.40 -15.16 4.21
CA ASP A 129 -25.46 -15.92 4.89
C ASP A 129 -26.55 -16.41 3.92
#